data_AF-A0A3N6NP98-F1
#
_entry.id   AF-A0A3N6NP98-F1
#
_cell.length_a   1.000
_cell.length_b   1.000
_cell.length_c   1.000
_cell.angle_alpha   90.00
_cell.angle_beta   90.00
_cell.angle_gamma   90.00
#
_symmetry.space_group_name_H-M   'P 1'
#
loop_
_entity.id
_entity.type
_entity.pdbx_description
1 polymer ?
#
loop_
_entity_poly.entity_id
_entity_poly.type
_entity_poly.pdbx_seq_one_letter_code
_entity_poly.pdbx_strand_id
1 'polypeptide(L)'
;MARKAKKRRYSRSSGSDVESEMRRYKKGTAKSGRGGRVKSRKQAIAIGLSKARKKGKKVPKKASKRKSAKKTSKSKRSSKKSSKRKSSKR
;
A
#
# COMPACT_ATOMS: atom_id res chain seq x y z
N MET A 1 -8.46 44.02 5.70
CA MET A 1 -9.00 42.95 4.83
C MET A 1 -8.56 41.59 5.35
N ALA A 2 -9.44 40.83 6.01
CA ALA A 2 -9.11 39.47 6.46
C ALA A 2 -8.87 38.56 5.26
N ARG A 3 -7.69 37.93 5.17
CA ARG A 3 -7.37 36.96 4.11
C ARG A 3 -8.38 35.81 4.17
N LYS A 4 -9.19 35.66 3.12
CA LYS A 4 -10.13 34.54 2.95
C LYS A 4 -9.40 33.22 3.21
N ALA A 5 -9.83 32.48 4.22
CA ALA A 5 -9.15 31.26 4.66
C ALA A 5 -9.06 30.26 3.50
N LYS A 6 -7.83 29.95 3.05
CA LYS A 6 -7.57 28.99 1.98
C LYS A 6 -8.17 27.63 2.36
N LYS A 7 -9.15 27.15 1.58
CA LYS A 7 -9.82 25.86 1.80
C LYS A 7 -8.79 24.74 1.85
N ARG A 8 -8.64 24.07 3.00
CA ARG A 8 -7.68 22.97 3.17
C ARG A 8 -7.99 21.83 2.19
N ARG A 9 -6.93 21.31 1.54
CA ARG A 9 -7.01 20.13 0.66
C ARG A 9 -7.37 18.86 1.43
N TYR A 10 -6.96 18.79 2.70
CA TYR A 10 -7.18 17.67 3.61
C TYR A 10 -7.97 18.14 4.85
N SER A 11 -8.89 17.31 5.33
CA SER A 11 -9.57 17.54 6.62
C SER A 11 -8.59 17.44 7.79
N ARG A 12 -8.87 18.13 8.92
CA ARG A 12 -8.07 17.99 10.15
C ARG A 12 -8.01 16.55 10.63
N SER A 13 -9.16 15.88 10.62
CA SER A 13 -9.33 14.50 11.04
C SER A 13 -8.55 13.49 10.19
N SER A 14 -8.25 13.80 8.92
CA SER A 14 -7.37 12.95 8.10
C SER A 14 -5.91 13.02 8.54
N GLY A 15 -5.47 14.18 9.06
CA GLY A 15 -4.16 14.34 9.68
C GLY A 15 -4.01 13.48 10.93
N SER A 16 -5.03 13.44 11.78
CA SER A 16 -5.03 12.62 13.00
C SER A 16 -4.92 11.11 12.74
N ASP A 17 -5.53 10.61 11.66
CA ASP A 17 -5.38 9.19 11.27
C ASP A 17 -3.96 8.88 10.81
N VAL A 18 -3.34 9.79 10.04
CA VAL A 18 -1.94 9.65 9.61
C VAL A 18 -1.00 9.71 10.80
N GLU A 19 -1.24 10.64 11.73
CA GLU A 19 -0.46 10.75 12.96
C GLU A 19 -0.54 9.48 13.79
N SER A 20 -1.74 8.94 13.98
CA SER A 20 -1.96 7.68 14.70
C SER A 20 -1.20 6.52 14.06
N GLU A 21 -1.24 6.42 12.73
CA GLU A 21 -0.49 5.39 12.00
C GLU A 21 1.03 5.58 12.12
N MET A 22 1.48 6.84 12.06
CA MET A 22 2.89 7.20 12.24
C MET A 22 3.39 6.88 13.64
N ARG A 23 2.57 7.08 14.69
CA ARG A 23 2.90 6.67 16.06
C ARG A 23 3.09 5.15 16.15
N ARG A 24 2.21 4.36 15.54
CA ARG A 24 2.36 2.89 15.48
C ARG A 24 3.61 2.48 14.70
N TYR A 25 3.92 3.18 13.62
CA TYR A 25 5.13 2.93 12.84
C TYR A 25 6.39 3.21 13.64
N LYS A 26 6.46 4.37 14.32
CA LYS A 26 7.58 4.72 15.21
C LYS A 26 7.77 3.70 16.35
N LYS A 27 6.66 3.17 16.88
CA LYS A 27 6.67 2.08 17.88
C LYS A 27 7.01 0.70 17.30
N GLY A 28 7.17 0.57 15.99
CA GLY A 28 7.42 -0.71 15.32
C GLY A 28 6.20 -1.65 15.23
N THR A 29 5.01 -1.21 15.60
CA THR A 29 3.80 -2.05 15.67
C THR A 29 2.88 -1.90 14.47
N ALA A 30 3.18 -0.98 13.54
CA ALA A 30 2.37 -0.80 12.34
C ALA A 30 2.42 -2.05 11.44
N LYS A 31 1.23 -2.60 11.15
CA LYS A 31 1.03 -3.76 10.28
C LYS A 31 0.64 -3.35 8.88
N SER A 32 1.17 -4.07 7.90
CA SER A 32 0.73 -4.04 6.51
C SER A 32 -0.43 -5.03 6.30
N GLY A 33 -1.19 -4.87 5.21
CA GLY A 33 -2.33 -5.73 4.91
C GLY A 33 -1.99 -7.17 4.52
N ARG A 34 -0.72 -7.54 4.34
CA ARG A 34 -0.27 -8.88 3.94
C ARG A 34 0.52 -9.61 5.04
N GLY A 35 0.17 -9.35 6.31
CA GLY A 35 0.80 -9.99 7.48
C GLY A 35 2.16 -9.43 7.89
N GLY A 36 2.86 -8.67 7.04
CA GLY A 36 4.15 -8.06 7.37
C GLY A 36 4.04 -6.72 8.12
N ARG A 37 5.15 -6.25 8.72
CA ARG A 37 5.29 -4.89 9.27
C ARG A 37 5.41 -3.84 8.16
N VAL A 38 5.07 -2.60 8.48
CA VAL A 38 5.28 -1.46 7.58
C VAL A 38 6.77 -1.19 7.43
N LYS A 39 7.27 -1.22 6.20
CA LYS A 39 8.71 -1.13 5.89
C LYS A 39 9.19 0.29 5.69
N SER A 40 8.29 1.24 5.42
CA SER A 40 8.67 2.62 5.12
C SER A 40 7.67 3.64 5.65
N ARG A 41 8.19 4.83 6.00
CA ARG A 41 7.38 5.98 6.40
C ARG A 41 6.36 6.37 5.34
N LYS A 42 6.73 6.34 4.05
CA LYS A 42 5.82 6.60 2.93
C LYS A 42 4.64 5.61 2.93
N GLN A 43 4.89 4.34 3.23
CA GLN A 43 3.86 3.32 3.34
C GLN A 43 2.94 3.56 4.55
N ALA A 44 3.48 3.95 5.70
CA ALA A 44 2.68 4.32 6.88
C ALA A 44 1.71 5.48 6.55
N ILE A 45 2.21 6.53 5.90
CA ILE A 45 1.38 7.66 5.46
C ILE A 45 0.30 7.19 4.48
N ALA A 46 0.65 6.31 3.53
CA ALA A 46 -0.31 5.77 2.56
C ALA A 46 -1.41 4.93 3.24
N ILE A 47 -1.08 4.16 4.28
CA ILE A 47 -2.05 3.40 5.08
C ILE A 47 -2.95 4.36 5.86
N GLY A 48 -2.38 5.35 6.53
CA GLY A 48 -3.13 6.39 7.27
C GLY A 48 -4.11 7.15 6.38
N LEU A 49 -3.66 7.61 5.20
CA LEU A 49 -4.52 8.26 4.21
C LEU A 49 -5.61 7.31 3.65
N SER A 50 -5.31 6.02 3.52
CA SER A 50 -6.31 5.04 3.07
C SER A 50 -7.37 4.76 4.15
N LYS A 51 -6.98 4.71 5.44
CA LYS A 51 -7.91 4.65 6.58
C LYS A 51 -8.81 5.88 6.61
N ALA A 52 -8.25 7.08 6.42
CA ALA A 52 -9.01 8.30 6.37
C ALA A 52 -10.06 8.30 5.23
N ARG A 53 -9.71 7.78 4.04
CA ARG A 53 -10.68 7.59 2.94
C ARG A 53 -11.80 6.62 3.30
N LYS A 54 -11.47 5.48 3.92
CA LYS A 54 -12.48 4.49 4.36
C LYS A 54 -13.45 5.07 5.39
N LYS A 55 -12.98 5.98 6.24
CA LYS A 55 -13.79 6.73 7.22
C LYS A 55 -14.59 7.89 6.61
N GLY A 56 -14.61 8.05 5.27
CA GLY A 56 -15.33 9.14 4.60
C GLY A 56 -14.71 10.54 4.76
N LYS A 57 -13.49 10.64 5.30
CA LYS A 57 -12.85 11.94 5.52
C LYS A 57 -12.40 12.57 4.21
N LYS A 58 -12.39 13.90 4.16
CA LYS A 58 -11.90 14.66 2.99
C LYS A 58 -10.41 14.40 2.76
N VAL A 59 -10.12 13.58 1.75
CA VAL A 59 -8.78 13.24 1.27
C VAL A 59 -8.82 13.30 -0.27
N PRO A 60 -7.90 14.02 -0.92
CA PRO A 60 -7.78 14.03 -2.38
C PRO A 60 -7.70 12.62 -2.96
N LYS A 61 -8.43 12.40 -4.06
CA LYS A 61 -8.37 11.16 -4.82
C LYS A 61 -6.96 10.96 -5.36
N LYS A 62 -6.51 9.71 -5.45
CA LYS A 62 -5.27 9.42 -6.18
C LYS A 62 -5.53 9.79 -7.63
N ALA A 63 -4.59 10.52 -8.26
CA ALA A 63 -4.66 10.75 -9.68
C ALA A 63 -4.70 9.39 -10.40
N SER A 64 -5.66 9.21 -11.31
CA SER A 64 -5.67 8.06 -12.20
C SER A 64 -4.48 8.21 -13.14
N LYS A 65 -3.37 7.52 -12.86
CA LYS A 65 -2.38 7.27 -13.90
C LYS A 65 -3.12 6.47 -14.97
N ARG A 66 -3.19 7.00 -16.21
CA ARG A 66 -3.69 6.27 -17.37
C ARG A 66 -3.06 4.88 -17.31
N LYS A 67 -3.88 3.83 -17.30
CA LYS A 67 -3.35 2.47 -17.31
C LYS A 67 -2.57 2.33 -18.61
N SER A 68 -1.24 2.46 -18.57
CA SER A 68 -0.43 1.88 -19.63
C SER A 68 -0.80 0.41 -19.65
N ALA A 69 -1.31 -0.06 -20.79
CA ALA A 69 -1.71 -1.45 -20.96
C ALA A 69 -0.57 -2.32 -20.42
N LYS A 70 -0.86 -3.10 -19.38
CA LYS A 70 0.07 -4.07 -18.84
C LYS A 70 0.29 -5.08 -19.97
N LYS A 71 1.35 -4.91 -20.76
CA LYS A 71 1.81 -5.98 -21.66
C LYS A 71 2.07 -7.18 -20.78
N THR A 72 1.16 -8.13 -20.81
CA THR A 72 1.32 -9.43 -20.17
C THR A 72 2.41 -10.15 -20.94
N SER A 73 3.66 -10.05 -20.50
CA SER A 73 4.64 -11.07 -20.84
C SER A 73 4.14 -12.36 -20.18
N LYS A 74 3.51 -13.22 -20.98
CA LYS A 74 3.21 -14.61 -20.59
C LYS A 74 4.50 -15.16 -19.98
N SER A 75 4.47 -15.42 -18.69
CA SER A 75 5.48 -16.20 -18.00
C SER A 75 5.53 -17.56 -18.71
N LYS A 76 6.55 -17.76 -19.57
CA LYS A 76 6.99 -19.09 -19.97
C LYS A 76 7.52 -19.73 -18.70
N ARG A 77 6.64 -20.43 -18.00
CA ARG A 77 6.94 -21.22 -16.81
C ARG A 77 7.91 -22.32 -17.26
N SER A 78 9.17 -22.17 -16.89
CA SER A 78 10.19 -23.21 -16.96
C SER A 78 9.80 -24.34 -16.00
N SER A 79 9.07 -25.33 -16.49
CA SER A 79 8.89 -26.60 -15.79
C SER A 79 10.22 -27.36 -15.83
N LYS A 80 11.09 -27.12 -14.84
CA LYS A 80 12.25 -27.99 -14.60
C LYS A 80 12.07 -28.68 -13.24
N LYS A 81 11.80 -29.98 -13.33
CA LYS A 81 12.43 -31.06 -12.55
C LYS A 81 11.88 -31.38 -11.16
N SER A 82 11.21 -32.53 -11.05
CA SER A 82 11.22 -33.44 -9.90
C SER A 82 10.33 -34.66 -10.23
N SER A 83 10.88 -35.77 -10.75
CA SER A 83 11.09 -36.93 -9.88
C SER A 83 12.22 -37.84 -10.42
N LYS A 84 13.31 -37.87 -9.65
CA LYS A 84 14.35 -38.91 -9.68
C LYS A 84 13.82 -40.14 -8.91
N ARG A 85 14.23 -41.36 -9.30
CA ARG A 85 13.93 -42.72 -8.76
C ARG A 85 12.86 -43.44 -9.60
N LYS A 86 13.11 -44.59 -10.24
CA LYS A 86 13.71 -45.86 -9.75
C LYS A 86 14.20 -46.63 -11.00
N SER A 87 15.49 -46.94 -11.09
CA SER A 87 16.10 -48.27 -10.82
C SER A 87 16.12 -49.22 -12.02
N SER A 88 17.34 -49.53 -12.43
CA SER A 88 17.77 -50.74 -13.14
C SER A 88 17.02 -52.02 -12.75
N LYS A 89 16.61 -52.83 -13.74
CA LYS A 89 17.00 -54.25 -13.88
C LYS A 89 16.18 -54.94 -14.98
N ARG A 90 16.91 -55.74 -15.76
CA ARG A 90 16.51 -56.76 -16.74
C ARG A 90 16.07 -56.24 -18.09
#